data_AF-A0A662A8I4-F1
#
_entry.id   AF-A0A662A8I4-F1
#
_cell.length_a   1.000
_cell.length_b   1.000
_cell.length_c   1.000
_cell.angle_alpha   90.00
_cell.angle_beta   90.00
_cell.angle_gamma   90.00
#
_symmetry.space_group_name_H-M   'P 1'
#
loop_
_entity.id
_entity.type
_entity.pdbx_description
1 polymer ?
#
loop_
_entity_poly.entity_id
_entity_poly.type
_entity_poly.pdbx_seq_one_letter_code
_entity_poly.pdbx_strand_id
1 'polypeptide(L)'
;MLKTEAYKPKNNIRIVTAASLFDGHDAAINVMRRIIQSTGVEVIHLGHNQSVMDIVNCAIQEDAQSIAITSYQGGHIEFFKYMYDLLQEKGCGHIKLFGGGGGVILPDEIKELHDYGIVRIYSPDDGREMGLQGMINDLVEKSDYPTGKDTEVNVEDIQNKDINSIARLISAAENYPESVQNIIGQLEKVKNEKRSPVLGITGTGGSGKSSLVDEIVRRFLTEFPDKTIAIISVDPSKRKTGGALLGDRIRMNSINNDRVYMRSLATRQSNLAMSKYVKDAEIIVQAAGFDLIILETSGIGQSDTEITEHSDLSMYVMTPEYGAATQLEKIDMLDFADIISLNKFDKRGGLDALRDVKKQYQRNHQAFEKPMDEMPVYGTIASQFNDPGVNTLFIALIEKIKEKTGVDFNLKSHDAGELPEKIFIIPPKRVRYLSEISETIRTYNEWT
;
A
#
# COMPACT_ATOMS: atom_id res chain seq x y z
N MET A 1 -0.37 -5.46 -37.94
CA MET A 1 -0.83 -6.08 -36.69
C MET A 1 -2.22 -5.54 -36.40
N LEU A 2 -3.24 -6.40 -36.44
CA LEU A 2 -4.59 -6.03 -35.99
C LEU A 2 -4.48 -5.67 -34.50
N LYS A 3 -4.94 -4.48 -34.14
CA LYS A 3 -5.01 -4.04 -32.75
C LYS A 3 -6.16 -4.81 -32.10
N THR A 4 -5.85 -5.83 -31.29
CA THR A 4 -6.87 -6.50 -30.47
C THR A 4 -7.51 -5.46 -29.55
N GLU A 5 -8.84 -5.31 -29.62
CA GLU A 5 -9.56 -4.39 -28.74
C GLU A 5 -9.53 -4.92 -27.31
N ALA A 6 -9.37 -4.02 -26.33
CA ALA A 6 -9.36 -4.42 -24.93
C ALA A 6 -10.76 -4.84 -24.48
N TYR A 7 -10.85 -5.94 -23.72
CA TYR A 7 -12.09 -6.35 -23.06
C TYR A 7 -12.57 -5.24 -22.12
N LYS A 8 -13.89 -5.08 -21.98
CA LYS A 8 -14.49 -4.11 -21.07
C LYS A 8 -15.14 -4.87 -19.91
N PRO A 9 -14.54 -4.84 -18.71
CA PRO A 9 -15.11 -5.45 -17.51
C PRO A 9 -16.53 -4.95 -17.22
N LYS A 10 -17.40 -5.86 -16.77
CA LYS A 10 -18.73 -5.55 -16.24
C LYS A 10 -18.68 -5.25 -14.75
N ASN A 11 -17.75 -5.89 -14.03
CA ASN A 11 -17.54 -5.70 -12.59
C ASN A 11 -16.21 -4.97 -12.32
N ASN A 12 -16.04 -4.49 -11.10
CA ASN A 12 -14.75 -3.95 -10.64
C ASN A 12 -13.81 -5.12 -10.31
N ILE A 13 -12.98 -5.48 -11.28
CA ILE A 13 -12.06 -6.61 -11.16
C ILE A 13 -10.79 -6.17 -10.43
N ARG A 14 -10.38 -6.98 -9.45
CA ARG A 14 -9.14 -6.86 -8.67
C ARG A 14 -8.26 -8.07 -8.94
N ILE A 15 -6.99 -7.83 -9.27
CA ILE A 15 -6.04 -8.89 -9.59
C ILE A 15 -4.74 -8.69 -8.83
N VAL A 16 -4.32 -9.71 -8.09
CA VAL A 16 -3.00 -9.77 -7.45
C VAL A 16 -1.97 -10.25 -8.47
N THR A 17 -0.86 -9.52 -8.60
CA THR A 17 0.22 -9.86 -9.53
C THR A 17 1.55 -9.98 -8.80
N ALA A 18 2.28 -11.07 -9.03
CA ALA A 18 3.58 -11.31 -8.41
C ALA A 18 4.48 -12.21 -9.28
N ALA A 19 5.78 -12.20 -9.03
CA ALA A 19 6.67 -13.28 -9.45
C ALA A 19 6.90 -14.27 -8.30
N SER A 20 7.12 -15.55 -8.64
CA SER A 20 7.24 -16.64 -7.66
C SER A 20 8.43 -16.47 -6.70
N LEU A 21 8.46 -17.31 -5.66
CA LEU A 21 9.53 -17.31 -4.66
C LEU A 21 10.90 -17.55 -5.31
N PHE A 22 11.90 -16.78 -4.88
CA PHE A 22 13.25 -16.75 -5.45
C PHE A 22 13.34 -16.43 -6.95
N ASP A 23 12.27 -15.91 -7.54
CA ASP A 23 12.26 -15.43 -8.91
C ASP A 23 12.40 -13.91 -8.96
N GLY A 24 13.50 -13.44 -9.57
CA GLY A 24 13.76 -12.02 -9.82
C GLY A 24 13.29 -11.54 -11.21
N HIS A 25 12.71 -12.42 -12.04
CA HIS A 25 12.27 -12.05 -13.39
C HIS A 25 10.95 -11.28 -13.38
N ASP A 26 11.00 -10.00 -13.04
CA ASP A 26 9.82 -9.15 -12.94
C ASP A 26 9.43 -8.47 -14.28
N ALA A 27 10.28 -8.59 -15.32
CA ALA A 27 10.08 -7.91 -16.59
C ALA A 27 8.74 -8.30 -17.25
N ALA A 28 8.42 -9.59 -17.27
CA ALA A 28 7.19 -10.11 -17.86
C ALA A 28 5.95 -9.63 -17.09
N ILE A 29 5.93 -9.81 -15.77
CA ILE A 29 4.79 -9.41 -14.94
C ILE A 29 4.57 -7.89 -14.96
N ASN A 30 5.64 -7.10 -15.06
CA ASN A 30 5.56 -5.64 -15.23
C ASN A 30 4.90 -5.21 -16.54
N VAL A 31 5.14 -5.92 -17.63
CA VAL A 31 4.45 -5.68 -18.91
C VAL A 31 2.99 -6.09 -18.79
N MET A 32 2.71 -7.30 -18.28
CA MET A 32 1.35 -7.81 -18.14
C MET A 32 0.49 -6.92 -17.25
N ARG A 33 0.96 -6.52 -16.07
CA ARG A 33 0.19 -5.67 -15.14
C ARG A 33 -0.18 -4.31 -15.74
N ARG A 34 0.67 -3.74 -16.60
CA ARG A 34 0.36 -2.47 -17.30
C ARG A 34 -0.81 -2.64 -18.26
N ILE A 35 -0.85 -3.77 -18.96
CA ILE A 35 -1.93 -4.11 -19.90
C ILE A 35 -3.22 -4.41 -19.13
N ILE A 36 -3.14 -5.18 -18.04
CA ILE A 36 -4.25 -5.46 -17.11
C ILE A 36 -4.85 -4.15 -16.59
N GLN A 37 -4.02 -3.25 -16.05
CA GLN A 37 -4.46 -1.93 -15.59
C GLN A 37 -5.12 -1.10 -16.70
N SER A 38 -4.55 -1.14 -17.92
CA SER A 38 -5.11 -0.41 -19.06
C SER A 38 -6.45 -0.96 -19.56
N THR A 39 -6.75 -2.22 -19.21
CA THR A 39 -8.03 -2.91 -19.51
C THR A 39 -9.12 -2.55 -18.49
N GLY A 40 -8.80 -1.75 -17.46
CA GLY A 40 -9.78 -1.26 -16.49
C GLY A 40 -9.78 -1.99 -15.15
N VAL A 41 -8.76 -2.81 -14.90
CA VAL A 41 -8.63 -3.63 -13.68
C VAL A 41 -7.84 -2.88 -12.60
N GLU A 42 -8.20 -3.11 -11.34
CA GLU A 42 -7.45 -2.70 -10.15
C GLU A 42 -6.35 -3.74 -9.88
N VAL A 43 -5.09 -3.37 -10.04
CA VAL A 43 -3.96 -4.30 -9.89
C VAL A 43 -3.25 -4.08 -8.57
N ILE A 44 -3.25 -5.11 -7.73
CA ILE A 44 -2.43 -5.17 -6.52
C ILE A 44 -1.13 -5.86 -6.91
N HIS A 45 -0.02 -5.11 -6.92
CA HIS A 45 1.26 -5.64 -7.37
C HIS A 45 2.20 -5.88 -6.19
N LEU A 46 2.64 -7.13 -6.01
CA LEU A 46 3.55 -7.52 -4.93
C LEU A 46 5.02 -7.55 -5.36
N GLY A 47 5.32 -7.29 -6.64
CA GLY A 47 6.68 -7.35 -7.14
C GLY A 47 7.17 -8.78 -7.35
N HIS A 48 8.39 -9.06 -6.93
CA HIS A 48 9.08 -10.33 -7.17
C HIS A 48 9.51 -11.01 -5.87
N ASN A 49 9.99 -12.25 -5.94
CA ASN A 49 10.41 -13.04 -4.78
C ASN A 49 9.33 -13.17 -3.69
N GLN A 50 8.10 -13.54 -4.09
CA GLN A 50 6.96 -13.63 -3.19
C GLN A 50 6.65 -15.09 -2.83
N SER A 51 6.44 -15.36 -1.55
CA SER A 51 6.03 -16.70 -1.11
C SER A 51 4.55 -16.96 -1.44
N VAL A 52 4.15 -18.23 -1.51
CA VAL A 52 2.74 -18.60 -1.69
C VAL A 52 1.86 -18.01 -0.59
N MET A 53 2.34 -18.06 0.66
CA MET A 53 1.60 -17.55 1.81
C MET A 53 1.31 -16.05 1.67
N ASP A 54 2.31 -15.27 1.25
CA ASP A 54 2.19 -13.81 1.12
C ASP A 54 1.19 -13.43 0.02
N ILE A 55 1.28 -14.13 -1.11
CA ILE A 55 0.38 -13.93 -2.25
C ILE A 55 -1.05 -14.29 -1.88
N VAL A 56 -1.27 -15.45 -1.24
CA VAL A 56 -2.61 -15.91 -0.84
C VAL A 56 -3.21 -15.00 0.23
N ASN A 57 -2.45 -14.65 1.27
CA ASN A 57 -2.90 -13.72 2.30
C ASN A 57 -3.28 -12.36 1.69
N CYS A 58 -2.47 -11.84 0.77
CA CYS A 58 -2.80 -10.63 0.04
C CYS A 58 -4.10 -10.78 -0.76
N ALA A 59 -4.24 -11.83 -1.56
CA ALA A 59 -5.43 -12.02 -2.39
C ALA A 59 -6.72 -12.13 -1.57
N ILE A 60 -6.63 -12.76 -0.41
CA ILE A 60 -7.72 -12.89 0.55
C ILE A 60 -8.08 -11.54 1.17
N GLN A 61 -7.09 -10.82 1.73
CA GLN A 61 -7.33 -9.51 2.34
C GLN A 61 -7.92 -8.50 1.33
N GLU A 62 -7.47 -8.58 0.08
CA GLU A 62 -7.92 -7.73 -1.02
C GLU A 62 -9.21 -8.21 -1.71
N ASP A 63 -9.77 -9.37 -1.30
CA ASP A 63 -10.91 -10.05 -1.93
C ASP A 63 -10.82 -10.04 -3.46
N ALA A 64 -9.63 -10.44 -3.95
CA ALA A 64 -9.30 -10.36 -5.36
C ALA A 64 -9.98 -11.48 -6.15
N GLN A 65 -10.48 -11.18 -7.34
CA GLN A 65 -11.06 -12.21 -8.21
C GLN A 65 -10.02 -13.23 -8.69
N SER A 66 -8.76 -12.80 -8.81
CA SER A 66 -7.71 -13.61 -9.42
C SER A 66 -6.31 -13.25 -8.97
N ILE A 67 -5.41 -14.23 -9.10
CA ILE A 67 -3.98 -14.11 -8.90
C ILE A 67 -3.29 -14.46 -10.22
N ALA A 68 -2.38 -13.61 -10.67
CA ALA A 68 -1.56 -13.82 -11.87
C ALA A 68 -0.07 -13.86 -11.51
N ILE A 69 0.55 -15.02 -11.73
CA ILE A 69 1.94 -15.29 -11.35
C ILE A 69 2.84 -15.46 -12.56
N THR A 70 4.06 -14.92 -12.48
CA THR A 70 5.15 -15.37 -13.35
C THR A 70 6.13 -16.26 -12.61
N SER A 71 6.53 -17.37 -13.22
CA SER A 71 7.52 -18.28 -12.66
C SER A 71 8.51 -18.74 -13.72
N TYR A 72 9.76 -18.29 -13.62
CA TYR A 72 10.83 -18.56 -14.58
C TYR A 72 11.98 -19.42 -14.00
N GLN A 73 11.92 -19.78 -12.72
CA GLN A 73 13.00 -20.50 -12.02
C GLN A 73 12.74 -22.00 -11.84
N GLY A 74 11.60 -22.52 -12.29
CA GLY A 74 11.17 -23.89 -12.01
C GLY A 74 10.46 -24.02 -10.65
N GLY A 75 10.11 -25.26 -10.26
CA GLY A 75 9.30 -25.52 -9.06
C GLY A 75 7.86 -25.01 -9.15
N HIS A 76 7.42 -24.65 -10.36
CA HIS A 76 6.12 -24.05 -10.62
C HIS A 76 4.96 -25.02 -10.36
N ILE A 77 5.15 -26.33 -10.57
CA ILE A 77 4.09 -27.31 -10.27
C ILE A 77 3.74 -27.25 -8.79
N GLU A 78 4.74 -27.41 -7.92
CA GLU A 78 4.57 -27.40 -6.46
C GLU A 78 4.06 -26.03 -6.00
N PHE A 79 4.60 -24.94 -6.56
CA PHE A 79 4.20 -23.58 -6.21
C PHE A 79 2.72 -23.31 -6.50
N PHE A 80 2.23 -23.67 -7.70
CA PHE A 80 0.82 -23.46 -8.07
C PHE A 80 -0.11 -24.40 -7.32
N LYS A 81 0.25 -25.68 -7.14
CA LYS A 81 -0.56 -26.63 -6.37
C LYS A 81 -0.70 -26.21 -4.93
N TYR A 82 0.41 -25.81 -4.28
CA TYR A 82 0.36 -25.32 -2.91
C TYR A 82 -0.50 -24.06 -2.78
N MET A 83 -0.43 -23.15 -3.75
CA MET A 83 -1.29 -21.96 -3.77
C MET A 83 -2.78 -22.32 -3.91
N TYR A 84 -3.10 -23.29 -4.77
CA TYR A 84 -4.46 -23.78 -4.92
C TYR A 84 -4.96 -24.41 -3.62
N ASP A 85 -4.20 -25.33 -3.02
CA ASP A 85 -4.57 -26.02 -1.78
C ASP A 85 -4.79 -25.04 -0.63
N LEU A 86 -3.90 -24.05 -0.48
CA LEU A 86 -4.00 -23.04 0.57
C LEU A 86 -5.23 -22.14 0.40
N LEU A 87 -5.62 -21.82 -0.84
CA LEU A 87 -6.88 -21.11 -1.11
C LEU A 87 -8.10 -21.95 -0.75
N GLN A 88 -8.10 -23.25 -1.04
CA GLN A 88 -9.19 -24.15 -0.65
C GLN A 88 -9.29 -24.29 0.87
N GLU A 89 -8.15 -24.50 1.55
CA GLU A 89 -8.06 -24.61 3.00
C GLU A 89 -8.63 -23.38 3.71
N LYS A 90 -8.35 -22.18 3.16
CA LYS A 90 -8.85 -20.91 3.69
C LYS A 90 -10.27 -20.55 3.22
N GLY A 91 -10.98 -21.43 2.52
CA GLY A 91 -12.33 -21.16 2.03
C GLY A 91 -12.42 -20.13 0.89
N CYS A 92 -11.30 -19.82 0.25
CA CYS A 92 -11.15 -18.82 -0.80
C CYS A 92 -10.94 -19.44 -2.20
N GLY A 93 -11.46 -20.65 -2.41
CA GLY A 93 -11.35 -21.37 -3.69
C GLY A 93 -12.02 -20.71 -4.90
N HIS A 94 -12.76 -19.62 -4.70
CA HIS A 94 -13.32 -18.80 -5.77
C HIS A 94 -12.25 -17.95 -6.49
N ILE A 95 -11.13 -17.64 -5.82
CA ILE A 95 -10.03 -16.86 -6.38
C ILE A 95 -9.34 -17.69 -7.47
N LYS A 96 -9.33 -17.17 -8.70
CA LYS A 96 -8.82 -17.88 -9.87
C LYS A 96 -7.31 -17.71 -10.02
N LEU A 97 -6.63 -18.79 -10.36
CA LEU A 97 -5.17 -18.81 -10.55
C LEU A 97 -4.79 -18.77 -12.02
N PHE A 98 -3.92 -17.82 -12.37
CA PHE A 98 -3.32 -17.65 -13.68
C PHE A 98 -1.80 -17.65 -13.59
N GLY A 99 -1.14 -18.13 -14.65
CA GLY A 99 0.31 -18.21 -14.66
C GLY A 99 0.98 -18.08 -16.02
N GLY A 100 2.29 -17.87 -16.01
CA GLY A 100 3.15 -17.96 -17.18
C GLY A 100 4.62 -18.08 -16.80
N GLY A 101 5.39 -18.82 -17.59
CA GLY A 101 6.84 -19.03 -17.33
C GLY A 101 7.68 -19.08 -18.61
N GLY A 102 7.14 -18.57 -19.72
CA GLY A 102 7.75 -18.75 -21.03
C GLY A 102 7.91 -20.23 -21.35
N GLY A 103 9.11 -20.65 -21.78
CA GLY A 103 9.41 -22.04 -22.10
C GLY A 103 9.75 -22.93 -20.89
N VAL A 104 9.67 -22.40 -19.66
CA VAL A 104 10.02 -23.16 -18.44
C VAL A 104 8.92 -24.14 -18.04
N ILE A 105 7.65 -23.81 -18.34
CA ILE A 105 6.50 -24.66 -18.03
C ILE A 105 6.14 -25.44 -19.30
N LEU A 106 6.32 -26.75 -19.26
CA LEU A 106 6.12 -27.63 -20.41
C LEU A 106 4.63 -27.92 -20.66
N PRO A 107 4.21 -28.29 -21.89
CA PRO A 107 2.80 -28.56 -22.21
C PRO A 107 2.12 -29.61 -21.31
N ASP A 108 2.83 -30.67 -20.93
CA ASP A 108 2.30 -31.70 -20.04
C ASP A 108 2.10 -31.17 -18.60
N GLU A 109 3.00 -30.30 -18.13
CA GLU A 109 2.89 -29.64 -16.82
C GLU A 109 1.77 -28.58 -16.81
N ILE A 110 1.58 -27.86 -17.92
CA ILE A 110 0.45 -26.96 -18.13
C ILE A 110 -0.87 -27.73 -17.98
N LYS A 111 -0.97 -28.88 -18.65
CA LYS A 111 -2.14 -29.75 -18.56
C LYS A 111 -2.35 -30.25 -17.13
N GLU A 112 -1.30 -30.73 -16.47
CA GLU A 112 -1.36 -31.17 -15.08
C GLU A 112 -1.88 -30.07 -14.14
N LEU A 113 -1.40 -28.83 -14.30
CA LEU A 113 -1.86 -27.68 -13.52
C LEU A 113 -3.32 -27.32 -13.81
N HIS A 114 -3.76 -27.40 -15.08
CA HIS A 114 -5.18 -27.17 -15.41
C HIS A 114 -6.08 -28.25 -14.82
N ASP A 115 -5.67 -29.52 -14.93
CA ASP A 115 -6.40 -30.65 -14.35
C ASP A 115 -6.48 -30.56 -12.82
N TYR A 116 -5.49 -29.93 -12.17
CA TYR A 116 -5.48 -29.68 -10.72
C TYR A 116 -6.46 -28.58 -10.28
N GLY A 117 -6.76 -27.61 -11.16
CA GLY A 117 -7.68 -26.51 -10.87
C GLY A 117 -7.16 -25.10 -11.20
N ILE A 118 -5.94 -24.98 -11.76
CA ILE A 118 -5.43 -23.69 -12.24
C ILE A 118 -6.18 -23.28 -13.51
N VAL A 119 -6.69 -22.05 -13.56
CA VAL A 119 -7.63 -21.63 -14.62
C VAL A 119 -6.93 -21.50 -15.97
N ARG A 120 -5.73 -20.92 -16.01
CA ARG A 120 -4.93 -20.85 -17.23
C ARG A 120 -3.46 -20.61 -16.93
N ILE A 121 -2.61 -21.35 -17.63
CA ILE A 121 -1.17 -21.09 -17.75
C ILE A 121 -0.93 -20.75 -19.21
N TYR A 122 -0.35 -19.57 -19.47
CA TYR A 122 -0.10 -19.08 -20.82
C TYR A 122 1.29 -19.53 -21.29
N SER A 123 1.32 -20.26 -22.40
CA SER A 123 2.52 -20.69 -23.09
C SER A 123 3.05 -19.61 -24.07
N PRO A 124 4.29 -19.75 -24.58
CA PRO A 124 4.78 -18.90 -25.65
C PRO A 124 3.95 -18.98 -26.94
N ASP A 125 3.30 -20.13 -27.21
CA ASP A 125 2.41 -20.31 -28.35
C ASP A 125 1.13 -19.49 -28.20
N ASP A 126 0.53 -19.47 -27.00
CA ASP A 126 -0.62 -18.60 -26.70
C ASP A 126 -0.26 -17.13 -26.95
N GLY A 127 0.94 -16.71 -26.56
CA GLY A 127 1.44 -15.37 -26.80
C GLY A 127 1.58 -15.01 -28.28
N ARG A 128 1.94 -15.98 -29.13
CA ARG A 128 2.00 -15.81 -30.60
C ARG A 128 0.61 -15.75 -31.24
N GLU A 129 -0.31 -16.58 -30.77
CA GLU A 129 -1.65 -16.71 -31.33
C GLU A 129 -2.59 -15.57 -30.89
N MET A 130 -2.67 -15.33 -29.58
CA MET A 130 -3.58 -14.36 -28.98
C MET A 130 -3.01 -12.93 -28.96
N GLY A 131 -1.68 -12.82 -28.96
CA GLY A 131 -0.98 -11.60 -28.60
C GLY A 131 -1.13 -11.24 -27.12
N LEU A 132 -0.33 -10.27 -26.64
CA LEU A 132 -0.35 -9.86 -25.23
C LEU A 132 -1.73 -9.38 -24.77
N GLN A 133 -2.40 -8.54 -25.57
CA GLN A 133 -3.75 -8.05 -25.22
C GLN A 133 -4.79 -9.17 -25.25
N GLY A 134 -4.68 -10.16 -26.16
CA GLY A 134 -5.61 -11.29 -26.20
C GLY A 134 -5.50 -12.16 -24.95
N MET A 135 -4.28 -12.45 -24.48
CA MET A 135 -4.08 -13.17 -23.22
C MET A 135 -4.68 -12.41 -22.03
N ILE A 136 -4.50 -11.09 -21.97
CA ILE A 136 -5.10 -10.27 -20.91
C ILE A 136 -6.62 -10.22 -21.03
N ASN A 137 -7.19 -10.16 -22.23
CA ASN A 137 -8.64 -10.22 -22.40
C ASN A 137 -9.21 -11.54 -21.85
N ASP A 138 -8.58 -12.67 -22.18
CA ASP A 138 -8.99 -13.99 -21.68
C ASP A 138 -8.89 -14.06 -20.14
N LEU A 139 -7.79 -13.57 -19.57
CA LEU A 139 -7.59 -13.48 -18.13
C LEU A 139 -8.69 -12.64 -17.47
N VAL A 140 -8.95 -11.44 -17.99
CA VAL A 140 -9.92 -10.49 -17.45
C VAL A 140 -11.35 -11.01 -17.60
N GLU A 141 -11.72 -11.56 -18.75
CA GLU A 141 -13.04 -12.14 -19.00
C GLU A 141 -13.33 -13.30 -18.03
N LYS A 142 -12.36 -14.18 -17.80
CA LYS A 142 -12.49 -15.26 -16.82
C LYS A 142 -12.52 -14.74 -15.38
N SER A 143 -11.99 -13.56 -15.12
CA SER A 143 -12.01 -12.91 -13.80
C SER A 143 -13.24 -12.04 -13.56
N ASP A 144 -14.09 -11.83 -14.59
CA ASP A 144 -15.22 -10.88 -14.53
C ASP A 144 -16.46 -11.49 -13.87
N TYR A 145 -16.37 -11.73 -12.57
CA TYR A 145 -17.49 -12.11 -11.73
C TYR A 145 -17.66 -11.13 -10.56
N PRO A 146 -18.90 -10.98 -10.05
CA PRO A 146 -19.17 -10.02 -8.98
C PRO A 146 -18.55 -10.48 -7.66
N THR A 147 -17.85 -9.58 -6.97
CA THR A 147 -17.37 -9.75 -5.59
C THR A 147 -18.19 -8.89 -4.64
N GLY A 148 -18.50 -9.43 -3.46
CA GLY A 148 -19.34 -8.76 -2.47
C GLY A 148 -20.86 -8.86 -2.74
N LYS A 149 -21.29 -9.60 -3.77
CA LYS A 149 -22.72 -9.84 -4.04
C LYS A 149 -23.24 -10.97 -3.15
N ASP A 150 -24.43 -10.79 -2.58
CA ASP A 150 -25.10 -11.77 -1.71
C ASP A 150 -24.17 -12.24 -0.56
N THR A 151 -23.37 -11.30 -0.04
CA THR A 151 -22.41 -11.56 1.04
C THR A 151 -23.15 -11.89 2.34
N GLU A 152 -23.14 -13.16 2.71
CA GLU A 152 -23.57 -13.65 4.02
C GLU A 152 -22.41 -13.51 5.00
N VAL A 153 -22.33 -12.36 5.66
CA VAL A 153 -21.40 -12.09 6.76
C VAL A 153 -22.23 -11.66 7.95
N ASN A 154 -21.92 -12.19 9.14
CA ASN A 154 -22.57 -11.78 10.37
C ASN A 154 -21.67 -10.83 11.17
N VAL A 155 -22.27 -10.07 12.08
CA VAL A 155 -21.53 -9.18 12.99
C VAL A 155 -20.49 -9.94 13.82
N GLU A 156 -20.82 -11.16 14.24
CA GLU A 156 -19.93 -12.02 15.03
C GLU A 156 -18.64 -12.38 14.28
N ASP A 157 -18.72 -12.64 12.97
CA ASP A 157 -17.54 -12.96 12.15
C ASP A 157 -16.56 -11.77 12.12
N ILE A 158 -17.09 -10.56 12.00
CA ILE A 158 -16.31 -9.33 12.05
C ILE A 158 -15.67 -9.15 13.43
N GLN A 159 -16.44 -9.29 14.51
CA GLN A 159 -15.93 -9.17 15.89
C GLN A 159 -14.86 -10.21 16.23
N ASN A 160 -14.92 -11.40 15.62
CA ASN A 160 -13.91 -12.46 15.74
C ASN A 160 -12.67 -12.22 14.86
N LYS A 161 -12.60 -11.09 14.15
CA LYS A 161 -11.52 -10.74 13.20
C LYS A 161 -11.35 -11.76 12.08
N ASP A 162 -12.45 -12.35 11.60
CA ASP A 162 -12.37 -13.23 10.43
C ASP A 162 -12.00 -12.41 9.18
N ILE A 163 -10.77 -12.61 8.71
CA ILE A 163 -10.17 -11.82 7.62
C ILE A 163 -10.97 -11.94 6.32
N ASN A 164 -11.52 -13.14 6.05
CA ASN A 164 -12.35 -13.39 4.88
C ASN A 164 -13.64 -12.56 4.93
N SER A 165 -14.33 -12.60 6.06
CA SER A 165 -15.57 -11.84 6.27
C SER A 165 -15.35 -10.33 6.19
N ILE A 166 -14.25 -9.83 6.79
CA ILE A 166 -13.86 -8.42 6.69
C ILE A 166 -13.63 -8.03 5.23
N ALA A 167 -12.82 -8.79 4.49
CA ALA A 167 -12.47 -8.47 3.11
C ALA A 167 -13.70 -8.49 2.17
N ARG A 168 -14.56 -9.52 2.30
CA ARG A 168 -15.79 -9.65 1.51
C ARG A 168 -16.82 -8.58 1.84
N LEU A 169 -16.93 -8.18 3.12
CA LEU A 169 -17.83 -7.11 3.53
C LEU A 169 -17.37 -5.75 3.01
N ILE A 170 -16.06 -5.48 2.99
CA ILE A 170 -15.51 -4.26 2.36
C ILE A 170 -15.83 -4.26 0.87
N SER A 171 -15.60 -5.36 0.14
CA SER A 171 -15.98 -5.45 -1.28
C SER A 171 -17.47 -5.23 -1.50
N ALA A 172 -18.32 -5.76 -0.62
CA ALA A 172 -19.76 -5.57 -0.68
C ALA A 172 -20.16 -4.11 -0.45
N ALA A 173 -19.51 -3.40 0.47
CA ALA A 173 -19.71 -1.97 0.68
C ALA A 173 -19.27 -1.15 -0.55
N GLU A 174 -18.16 -1.52 -1.19
CA GLU A 174 -17.66 -0.85 -2.40
C GLU A 174 -18.55 -1.07 -3.63
N ASN A 175 -19.06 -2.29 -3.83
CA ASN A 175 -19.74 -2.69 -5.07
C ASN A 175 -21.28 -2.70 -4.96
N TYR A 176 -21.82 -2.98 -3.77
CA TYR A 176 -23.25 -3.13 -3.51
C TYR A 176 -23.67 -2.44 -2.20
N PRO A 177 -23.38 -1.12 -2.02
CA PRO A 177 -23.54 -0.42 -0.75
C PRO A 177 -24.96 -0.51 -0.17
N GLU A 178 -26.00 -0.56 -1.01
CA GLU A 178 -27.40 -0.69 -0.58
C GLU A 178 -27.67 -2.03 0.11
N SER A 179 -27.00 -3.11 -0.31
CA SER A 179 -27.20 -4.46 0.24
C SER A 179 -26.64 -4.62 1.65
N VAL A 180 -25.65 -3.80 2.03
CA VAL A 180 -24.93 -3.92 3.32
C VAL A 180 -25.27 -2.83 4.32
N GLN A 181 -26.17 -1.89 4.00
CA GLN A 181 -26.50 -0.77 4.91
C GLN A 181 -26.94 -1.24 6.30
N ASN A 182 -27.71 -2.33 6.37
CA ASN A 182 -28.19 -2.86 7.64
C ASN A 182 -27.04 -3.37 8.52
N ILE A 183 -26.13 -4.19 7.97
CA ILE A 183 -25.00 -4.72 8.73
C ILE A 183 -24.01 -3.61 9.09
N ILE A 184 -23.72 -2.67 8.21
CA ILE A 184 -22.87 -1.50 8.53
C ILE A 184 -23.49 -0.71 9.69
N GLY A 185 -24.80 -0.45 9.67
CA GLY A 185 -25.49 0.23 10.76
C GLY A 185 -25.59 -0.58 12.07
N GLN A 186 -25.42 -1.90 12.02
CA GLN A 186 -25.23 -2.73 13.21
C GLN A 186 -23.80 -2.63 13.73
N LEU A 187 -22.80 -2.67 12.85
CA LEU A 187 -21.38 -2.53 13.17
C LEU A 187 -21.05 -1.16 13.78
N GLU A 188 -21.65 -0.07 13.29
CA GLU A 188 -21.52 1.26 13.90
C GLU A 188 -21.98 1.30 15.38
N LYS A 189 -22.90 0.40 15.76
CA LYS A 189 -23.44 0.30 17.12
C LYS A 189 -22.66 -0.67 17.99
N VAL A 190 -21.73 -1.43 17.42
CA VAL A 190 -20.85 -2.32 18.18
C VAL A 190 -20.00 -1.48 19.12
N LYS A 191 -20.27 -1.61 20.41
CA LYS A 191 -19.47 -0.98 21.45
C LYS A 191 -18.27 -1.87 21.76
N ASN A 192 -17.13 -1.53 21.19
CA ASN A 192 -15.88 -2.09 21.68
C ASN A 192 -15.54 -1.48 23.04
N GLU A 193 -14.98 -2.29 23.95
CA GLU A 193 -14.53 -1.81 25.26
C GLU A 193 -13.48 -0.70 25.15
N LYS A 194 -12.74 -0.66 24.02
CA LYS A 194 -11.79 0.39 23.67
C LYS A 194 -12.01 0.80 22.22
N ARG A 195 -12.14 2.10 21.97
CA ARG A 195 -12.18 2.66 20.61
C ARG A 195 -10.78 2.56 20.00
N SER A 196 -10.67 1.96 18.82
CA SER A 196 -9.44 1.89 18.04
C SER A 196 -9.07 3.31 17.56
N PRO A 197 -7.91 3.85 17.92
CA PRO A 197 -7.44 5.12 17.37
C PRO A 197 -7.27 5.01 15.86
N VAL A 198 -7.70 6.05 15.13
CA VAL A 198 -7.51 6.15 13.68
C VAL A 198 -6.43 7.19 13.36
N LEU A 199 -5.31 6.71 12.81
CA LEU A 199 -4.20 7.52 12.32
C LEU A 199 -4.34 7.76 10.82
N GLY A 200 -4.64 9.00 10.44
CA GLY A 200 -4.63 9.46 9.06
C GLY A 200 -3.22 9.85 8.62
N ILE A 201 -2.71 9.27 7.53
CA ILE A 201 -1.40 9.58 6.96
C ILE A 201 -1.59 10.11 5.56
N THR A 202 -1.19 11.36 5.36
CA THR A 202 -1.27 12.04 4.06
C THR A 202 0.04 12.74 3.73
N GLY A 203 0.19 13.23 2.50
CA GLY A 203 1.44 13.81 2.05
C GLY A 203 1.62 13.83 0.54
N THR A 204 2.64 14.55 0.09
CA THR A 204 2.93 14.72 -1.34
C THR A 204 3.30 13.40 -2.01
N GLY A 205 2.95 13.26 -3.30
CA GLY A 205 3.31 12.09 -4.09
C GLY A 205 4.81 11.81 -4.06
N GLY A 206 5.19 10.58 -3.69
CA GLY A 206 6.59 10.18 -3.61
C GLY A 206 7.34 10.71 -2.39
N SER A 207 6.68 11.25 -1.37
CA SER A 207 7.33 11.63 -0.10
C SER A 207 7.81 10.43 0.72
N GLY A 208 7.31 9.22 0.41
CA GLY A 208 7.66 7.98 1.09
C GLY A 208 6.68 7.58 2.19
N LYS A 209 5.39 7.94 2.05
CA LYS A 209 4.31 7.59 2.97
C LYS A 209 4.25 6.10 3.28
N SER A 210 4.06 5.25 2.28
CA SER A 210 3.91 3.80 2.45
C SER A 210 5.16 3.16 3.08
N SER A 211 6.36 3.66 2.76
CA SER A 211 7.60 3.23 3.42
C SER A 211 7.67 3.65 4.89
N LEU A 212 7.18 4.86 5.21
CA LEU A 212 7.10 5.32 6.60
C LEU A 212 6.02 4.56 7.39
N VAL A 213 4.88 4.26 6.75
CA VAL A 213 3.82 3.41 7.31
C VAL A 213 4.39 2.04 7.65
N ASP A 214 5.15 1.41 6.75
CA ASP A 214 5.79 0.11 7.01
C ASP A 214 6.72 0.17 8.22
N GLU A 215 7.54 1.21 8.33
CA GLU A 215 8.46 1.41 9.45
C GLU A 215 7.74 1.70 10.78
N ILE A 216 6.56 2.35 10.74
CA ILE A 216 5.68 2.52 11.90
C ILE A 216 5.07 1.18 12.32
N VAL A 217 4.55 0.41 11.36
CA VAL A 217 3.98 -0.93 11.59
C VAL A 217 5.04 -1.84 12.21
N ARG A 218 6.25 -1.85 11.66
CA ARG A 218 7.39 -2.60 12.20
C ARG A 218 7.65 -2.29 13.68
N ARG A 219 7.72 -0.99 14.02
CA ARG A 219 7.96 -0.53 15.40
C ARG A 219 6.80 -0.90 16.32
N PHE A 220 5.57 -0.72 15.85
CA PHE A 220 4.37 -1.08 16.59
C PHE A 220 4.31 -2.58 16.90
N LEU A 221 4.55 -3.44 15.91
CA LEU A 221 4.55 -4.89 16.09
C LEU A 221 5.66 -5.37 17.04
N THR A 222 6.79 -4.67 17.05
CA THR A 222 7.94 -4.96 17.93
C THR A 222 7.65 -4.52 19.37
N GLU A 223 7.15 -3.30 19.55
CA GLU A 223 6.89 -2.71 20.86
C GLU A 223 5.69 -3.35 21.56
N PHE A 224 4.68 -3.77 20.77
CA PHE A 224 3.42 -4.30 21.27
C PHE A 224 3.13 -5.69 20.69
N PRO A 225 3.63 -6.78 21.32
CA PRO A 225 3.52 -8.15 20.80
C PRO A 225 2.09 -8.68 20.63
N ASP A 226 1.15 -8.19 21.45
CA ASP A 226 -0.23 -8.68 21.48
C ASP A 226 -1.22 -7.74 20.76
N LYS A 227 -0.70 -6.71 20.08
CA LYS A 227 -1.52 -5.69 19.42
C LYS A 227 -1.64 -5.93 17.92
N THR A 228 -2.79 -5.53 17.39
CA THR A 228 -3.21 -5.74 16.00
C THR A 228 -3.40 -4.40 15.28
N ILE A 229 -3.10 -4.36 13.98
CA ILE A 229 -3.20 -3.15 13.15
C ILE A 229 -4.05 -3.42 11.91
N ALA A 230 -4.93 -2.49 11.56
CA ALA A 230 -5.57 -2.44 10.25
C ALA A 230 -5.03 -1.28 9.43
N ILE A 231 -4.79 -1.49 8.13
CA ILE A 231 -4.29 -0.48 7.20
C ILE A 231 -5.27 -0.38 6.03
N ILE A 232 -5.79 0.81 5.78
CA ILE A 232 -6.58 1.10 4.59
C ILE A 232 -5.81 2.13 3.78
N SER A 233 -5.25 1.71 2.64
CA SER A 233 -4.52 2.60 1.73
C SER A 233 -5.39 2.95 0.54
N VAL A 234 -5.34 4.21 0.09
CA VAL A 234 -6.14 4.70 -1.04
C VAL A 234 -5.21 5.14 -2.16
N ASP A 235 -5.32 4.52 -3.33
CA ASP A 235 -4.52 4.83 -4.51
C ASP A 235 -5.36 5.43 -5.65
N PRO A 236 -4.79 6.30 -6.50
CA PRO A 236 -5.57 6.98 -7.54
C PRO A 236 -5.88 6.05 -8.72
N SER A 237 -7.15 6.01 -9.13
CA SER A 237 -7.56 5.31 -10.37
C SER A 237 -7.22 6.12 -11.63
N LYS A 238 -6.91 5.44 -12.73
CA LYS A 238 -6.71 6.10 -14.03
C LYS A 238 -8.05 6.55 -14.61
N ARG A 239 -8.24 7.86 -14.75
CA ARG A 239 -9.46 8.47 -15.34
C ARG A 239 -9.83 7.92 -16.73
N LYS A 240 -8.84 7.59 -17.56
CA LYS A 240 -9.09 7.15 -18.94
C LYS A 240 -9.57 5.69 -19.03
N THR A 241 -9.05 4.81 -18.18
CA THR A 241 -9.25 3.36 -18.29
C THR A 241 -10.11 2.79 -17.17
N GLY A 242 -10.29 3.52 -16.06
CA GLY A 242 -10.98 3.02 -14.86
C GLY A 242 -10.05 2.24 -13.92
N GLY A 243 -9.10 1.48 -14.48
CA GLY A 243 -8.17 0.66 -13.70
C GLY A 243 -7.19 1.45 -12.82
N ALA A 244 -6.65 0.78 -11.80
CA ALA A 244 -5.73 1.35 -10.81
C ALA A 244 -4.49 0.47 -10.64
N LEU A 245 -3.37 1.09 -10.23
CA LEU A 245 -2.22 0.35 -9.72
C LEU A 245 -2.19 0.63 -8.22
N LEU A 246 -2.58 -0.35 -7.44
CA LEU A 246 -2.58 -0.32 -5.99
C LEU A 246 -1.17 -0.71 -5.54
N GLY A 247 -0.33 0.31 -5.42
CA GLY A 247 1.12 0.21 -5.37
C GLY A 247 1.69 0.40 -3.97
N ASP A 248 0.88 0.73 -2.97
CA ASP A 248 1.38 0.94 -1.61
C ASP A 248 1.88 -0.35 -0.96
N ARG A 249 1.18 -1.47 -1.19
CA ARG A 249 1.53 -2.78 -0.60
C ARG A 249 2.94 -3.28 -0.99
N ILE A 250 3.43 -2.99 -2.20
CA ILE A 250 4.78 -3.40 -2.64
C ILE A 250 5.91 -2.74 -1.83
N ARG A 251 5.61 -1.66 -1.10
CA ARG A 251 6.58 -0.91 -0.28
C ARG A 251 6.64 -1.43 1.15
N MET A 252 5.71 -2.27 1.56
CA MET A 252 5.51 -2.68 2.95
C MET A 252 6.00 -4.11 3.15
N ASN A 253 7.09 -4.28 3.91
CA ASN A 253 7.66 -5.58 4.21
C ASN A 253 7.17 -6.16 5.54
N SER A 254 6.76 -5.30 6.47
CA SER A 254 6.42 -5.65 7.85
C SER A 254 4.95 -6.06 8.03
N ILE A 255 4.15 -5.91 6.97
CA ILE A 255 2.71 -6.24 6.97
C ILE A 255 2.43 -7.74 6.79
N ASN A 256 3.44 -8.54 6.46
CA ASN A 256 3.29 -9.99 6.37
C ASN A 256 3.31 -10.61 7.77
N ASN A 257 2.24 -10.38 8.52
CA ASN A 257 2.06 -10.82 9.89
C ASN A 257 0.57 -11.02 10.16
N ASP A 258 0.20 -12.09 10.88
CA ASP A 258 -1.20 -12.40 11.19
C ASP A 258 -1.89 -11.31 12.02
N ARG A 259 -1.12 -10.42 12.67
CA ARG A 259 -1.63 -9.26 13.42
C ARG A 259 -1.90 -8.03 12.57
N VAL A 260 -1.63 -8.08 11.26
CA VAL A 260 -1.81 -6.96 10.33
C VAL A 260 -2.83 -7.31 9.26
N TYR A 261 -3.90 -6.52 9.20
CA TYR A 261 -4.81 -6.50 8.07
C TYR A 261 -4.51 -5.29 7.20
N MET A 262 -4.46 -5.47 5.88
CA MET A 262 -4.33 -4.36 4.95
C MET A 262 -5.35 -4.49 3.82
N ARG A 263 -5.93 -3.38 3.38
CA ARG A 263 -6.83 -3.29 2.23
C ARG A 263 -6.43 -2.09 1.38
N SER A 264 -6.31 -2.28 0.07
CA SER A 264 -6.04 -1.20 -0.88
C SER A 264 -7.30 -0.79 -1.63
N LEU A 265 -7.73 0.46 -1.49
CA LEU A 265 -8.89 1.03 -2.18
C LEU A 265 -8.45 1.91 -3.35
N ALA A 266 -9.32 2.04 -4.35
CA ALA A 266 -9.09 2.91 -5.49
C ALA A 266 -10.08 4.09 -5.48
N THR A 267 -9.67 5.28 -5.93
CA THR A 267 -10.54 6.49 -5.88
C THR A 267 -11.75 6.47 -6.83
N ARG A 268 -11.84 5.54 -7.80
CA ARG A 268 -13.00 5.27 -8.69
C ARG A 268 -13.72 6.52 -9.26
N GLN A 269 -12.97 7.47 -9.80
CA GLN A 269 -13.42 8.63 -10.60
C GLN A 269 -14.34 9.67 -9.92
N SER A 270 -14.84 9.47 -8.69
CA SER A 270 -15.67 10.45 -7.98
C SER A 270 -15.20 10.66 -6.53
N ASN A 271 -14.72 11.89 -6.22
CA ASN A 271 -14.19 12.22 -4.89
C ASN A 271 -15.24 12.00 -3.77
N LEU A 272 -16.52 12.29 -4.04
CA LEU A 272 -17.60 12.15 -3.04
C LEU A 272 -17.90 10.70 -2.62
N ALA A 273 -17.67 9.72 -3.51
CA ALA A 273 -17.91 8.31 -3.18
C ALA A 273 -16.75 7.71 -2.37
N MET A 274 -15.54 8.25 -2.49
CA MET A 274 -14.33 7.75 -1.83
C MET A 274 -14.41 7.90 -0.30
N SER A 275 -14.74 9.10 0.20
CA SER A 275 -15.01 9.35 1.62
C SER A 275 -15.99 8.34 2.22
N LYS A 276 -17.05 7.98 1.47
CA LYS A 276 -18.04 6.99 1.92
C LYS A 276 -17.44 5.58 2.03
N TYR A 277 -16.73 5.10 1.01
CA TYR A 277 -16.17 3.75 1.04
C TYR A 277 -15.05 3.60 2.07
N VAL A 278 -14.23 4.63 2.25
CA VAL A 278 -13.21 4.66 3.31
C VAL A 278 -13.89 4.59 4.67
N LYS A 279 -14.97 5.36 4.88
CA LYS A 279 -15.73 5.32 6.13
C LYS A 279 -16.37 3.96 6.39
N ASP A 280 -16.98 3.33 5.40
CA ASP A 280 -17.57 1.99 5.56
C ASP A 280 -16.48 0.97 5.90
N ALA A 281 -15.32 1.02 5.24
CA ALA A 281 -14.18 0.17 5.56
C ALA A 281 -13.63 0.43 6.98
N GLU A 282 -13.52 1.71 7.38
CA GLU A 282 -13.12 2.13 8.73
C GLU A 282 -14.07 1.55 9.78
N ILE A 283 -15.39 1.65 9.58
CA ILE A 283 -16.41 1.08 10.49
C ILE A 283 -16.23 -0.43 10.63
N ILE A 284 -16.01 -1.15 9.52
CA ILE A 284 -15.82 -2.60 9.54
C ILE A 284 -14.58 -2.98 10.37
N VAL A 285 -13.43 -2.34 10.12
CA VAL A 285 -12.20 -2.67 10.86
C VAL A 285 -12.23 -2.15 12.31
N GLN A 286 -12.94 -1.05 12.59
CA GLN A 286 -13.22 -0.63 13.96
C GLN A 286 -14.03 -1.68 14.68
N ALA A 287 -15.15 -2.14 14.11
CA ALA A 287 -16.00 -3.16 14.71
C ALA A 287 -15.29 -4.51 14.89
N ALA A 288 -14.31 -4.81 14.03
CA ALA A 288 -13.44 -5.97 14.20
C ALA A 288 -12.48 -5.85 15.41
N GLY A 289 -12.31 -4.66 15.99
CA GLY A 289 -11.55 -4.47 17.22
C GLY A 289 -10.03 -4.54 17.02
N PHE A 290 -9.51 -4.07 15.88
CA PHE A 290 -8.07 -3.83 15.72
C PHE A 290 -7.60 -2.77 16.72
N ASP A 291 -6.37 -2.86 17.23
CA ASP A 291 -5.90 -1.94 18.26
C ASP A 291 -5.50 -0.56 17.72
N LEU A 292 -5.04 -0.51 16.46
CA LEU A 292 -4.71 0.72 15.74
C LEU A 292 -5.20 0.60 14.29
N ILE A 293 -5.77 1.68 13.76
CA ILE A 293 -6.15 1.77 12.35
C ILE A 293 -5.32 2.86 11.70
N ILE A 294 -4.73 2.56 10.54
CA ILE A 294 -3.98 3.50 9.71
C ILE A 294 -4.75 3.72 8.41
N LEU A 295 -5.08 4.97 8.10
CA LEU A 295 -5.64 5.39 6.83
C LEU A 295 -4.56 6.11 6.03
N GLU A 296 -4.08 5.53 4.93
CA GLU A 296 -3.12 6.18 4.03
C GLU A 296 -3.85 6.74 2.80
N THR A 297 -3.65 8.02 2.51
CA THR A 297 -4.19 8.63 1.29
C THR A 297 -3.25 8.49 0.10
N SER A 298 -3.79 8.69 -1.10
CA SER A 298 -2.97 8.85 -2.30
C SER A 298 -2.07 10.09 -2.18
N GLY A 299 -1.06 10.23 -3.03
CA GLY A 299 -0.26 11.46 -3.07
C GLY A 299 -1.14 12.69 -3.29
N ILE A 300 -1.32 13.51 -2.27
CA ILE A 300 -2.21 14.68 -2.32
C ILE A 300 -1.51 15.93 -2.87
N GLY A 301 -2.34 16.86 -3.35
CA GLY A 301 -1.94 18.23 -3.62
C GLY A 301 -1.80 19.04 -2.31
N GLN A 302 -1.44 20.32 -2.43
CA GLN A 302 -1.16 21.18 -1.26
C GLN A 302 -2.42 21.57 -0.45
N SER A 303 -3.63 21.35 -0.99
CA SER A 303 -4.91 21.82 -0.41
C SER A 303 -5.89 20.70 -0.04
N ASP A 304 -5.39 19.47 0.12
CA ASP A 304 -6.24 18.31 0.43
C ASP A 304 -6.16 18.00 1.93
N THR A 305 -7.30 18.07 2.62
CA THR A 305 -7.42 17.87 4.07
C THR A 305 -8.45 16.80 4.44
N GLU A 306 -8.97 16.06 3.44
CA GLU A 306 -10.08 15.10 3.60
C GLU A 306 -9.76 14.04 4.67
N ILE A 307 -8.49 13.66 4.82
CA ILE A 307 -8.06 12.67 5.80
C ILE A 307 -8.36 13.08 7.25
N THR A 308 -8.47 14.38 7.54
CA THR A 308 -8.70 14.89 8.90
C THR A 308 -10.14 14.66 9.36
N GLU A 309 -11.08 14.48 8.43
CA GLU A 309 -12.48 14.17 8.73
C GLU A 309 -12.68 12.68 9.09
N HIS A 310 -11.72 11.84 8.75
CA HIS A 310 -11.74 10.38 8.90
C HIS A 310 -10.70 9.87 9.91
N SER A 311 -10.03 10.75 10.66
CA SER A 311 -8.98 10.34 11.60
C SER A 311 -9.07 11.07 12.93
N ASP A 312 -8.69 10.38 14.01
CA ASP A 312 -8.54 11.00 15.33
C ASP A 312 -7.24 11.81 15.43
N LEU A 313 -6.24 11.42 14.63
CA LEU A 313 -4.92 12.02 14.55
C LEU A 313 -4.46 12.03 13.09
N SER A 314 -3.90 13.15 12.64
CA SER A 314 -3.36 13.28 11.29
C SER A 314 -1.84 13.49 11.27
N MET A 315 -1.16 12.74 10.40
CA MET A 315 0.26 12.89 10.10
C MET A 315 0.46 13.37 8.66
N TYR A 316 1.22 14.45 8.50
CA TYR A 316 1.63 14.95 7.18
C TYR A 316 3.08 14.56 6.86
N VAL A 317 3.28 13.90 5.71
CA VAL A 317 4.59 13.43 5.24
C VAL A 317 5.04 14.24 4.03
N MET A 318 6.16 14.94 4.17
CA MET A 318 6.74 15.76 3.10
C MET A 318 8.24 15.50 2.94
N THR A 319 8.85 16.08 1.90
CA THR A 319 10.30 16.01 1.67
C THR A 319 10.94 17.38 1.88
N PRO A 320 12.28 17.45 2.04
CA PRO A 320 13.02 18.72 2.04
C PRO A 320 12.90 19.56 0.76
N GLU A 321 12.26 19.03 -0.30
CA GLU A 321 12.16 19.65 -1.63
C GLU A 321 10.77 20.30 -1.84
N TYR A 322 10.46 21.35 -1.07
CA TYR A 322 9.20 22.11 -1.19
C TYR A 322 9.34 23.44 -1.95
N GLY A 323 10.54 23.75 -2.47
CA GLY A 323 10.83 25.00 -3.15
C GLY A 323 11.21 26.11 -2.16
N ALA A 324 10.63 27.30 -2.30
CA ALA A 324 10.87 28.42 -1.39
C ALA A 324 10.08 28.24 -0.08
N ALA A 325 10.58 28.80 1.03
CA ALA A 325 9.89 28.76 2.32
C ALA A 325 8.46 29.33 2.28
N THR A 326 8.19 30.30 1.39
CA THR A 326 6.85 30.87 1.17
C THR A 326 5.84 29.88 0.57
N GLN A 327 6.30 28.73 0.05
CA GLN A 327 5.38 27.67 -0.39
C GLN A 327 4.78 26.91 0.79
N LEU A 328 5.42 26.92 1.97
CA LEU A 328 4.89 26.29 3.17
C LEU A 328 3.58 26.96 3.63
N GLU A 329 3.44 28.27 3.40
CA GLU A 329 2.21 29.03 3.69
C GLU A 329 0.99 28.59 2.85
N LYS A 330 1.19 27.74 1.84
CA LYS A 330 0.13 27.24 0.94
C LYS A 330 -0.23 25.78 1.20
N ILE A 331 0.43 25.14 2.15
CA ILE A 331 0.19 23.73 2.46
C ILE A 331 -0.80 23.69 3.61
N ASP A 332 -2.08 23.48 3.29
CA ASP A 332 -3.17 23.49 4.27
C ASP A 332 -2.93 22.44 5.35
N MET A 333 -2.37 21.28 5.01
CA MET A 333 -2.04 20.24 5.99
C MET A 333 -1.06 20.68 7.07
N LEU A 334 -0.29 21.77 6.90
CA LEU A 334 0.53 22.31 7.99
C LEU A 334 -0.29 23.02 9.08
N ASP A 335 -1.55 23.38 8.79
CA ASP A 335 -2.50 23.92 9.76
C ASP A 335 -3.25 22.82 10.52
N PHE A 336 -3.43 21.65 9.92
CA PHE A 336 -4.26 20.57 10.48
C PHE A 336 -3.48 19.39 11.04
N ALA A 337 -2.25 19.15 10.57
CA ALA A 337 -1.47 18.00 11.01
C ALA A 337 -1.13 18.08 12.49
N ASP A 338 -1.35 16.98 13.20
CA ASP A 338 -0.92 16.85 14.60
C ASP A 338 0.56 16.54 14.72
N ILE A 339 1.11 15.89 13.68
CA ILE A 339 2.52 15.53 13.58
C ILE A 339 2.99 15.61 12.13
N ILE A 340 4.21 16.07 11.91
CA ILE A 340 4.80 16.20 10.58
C ILE A 340 6.07 15.37 10.49
N SER A 341 6.16 14.58 9.43
CA SER A 341 7.35 13.82 9.06
C SER A 341 7.99 14.46 7.82
N LEU A 342 9.16 15.07 8.03
CA LEU A 342 10.03 15.53 6.95
C LEU A 342 10.93 14.36 6.52
N ASN A 343 10.39 13.49 5.70
CA ASN A 343 11.03 12.26 5.24
C ASN A 343 12.06 12.53 4.13
N LYS A 344 12.95 11.55 3.88
CA LYS A 344 14.13 11.69 3.01
C LYS A 344 15.08 12.77 3.53
N PHE A 345 15.25 12.78 4.85
CA PHE A 345 16.05 13.76 5.58
C PHE A 345 17.56 13.69 5.27
N ASP A 346 17.99 12.59 4.65
CA ASP A 346 19.32 12.41 4.08
C ASP A 346 19.61 13.42 2.95
N LYS A 347 18.58 13.89 2.24
CA LYS A 347 18.70 14.86 1.14
C LYS A 347 19.31 16.20 1.60
N ARG A 348 19.89 16.92 0.62
CA ARG A 348 20.49 18.23 0.83
C ARG A 348 19.43 19.22 1.32
N GLY A 349 19.80 20.05 2.31
CA GLY A 349 18.90 21.05 2.88
C GLY A 349 17.95 20.52 3.94
N GLY A 350 18.06 19.25 4.38
CA GLY A 350 17.18 18.67 5.41
C GLY A 350 17.11 19.50 6.70
N LEU A 351 18.24 19.98 7.22
CA LEU A 351 18.27 20.79 8.45
C LEU A 351 17.57 22.15 8.28
N ASP A 352 17.82 22.83 7.16
CA ASP A 352 17.16 24.11 6.84
C ASP A 352 15.66 23.89 6.65
N ALA A 353 15.29 22.83 5.94
CA ALA A 353 13.91 22.41 5.73
C ALA A 353 13.19 22.13 7.05
N LEU A 354 13.82 21.41 7.98
CA LEU A 354 13.25 21.14 9.29
C LEU A 354 12.95 22.44 10.04
N ARG A 355 13.91 23.37 10.00
CA ARG A 355 13.79 24.67 10.67
C ARG A 355 12.64 25.49 10.08
N ASP A 356 12.53 25.54 8.76
CA ASP A 356 11.49 26.29 8.07
C ASP A 356 10.10 25.71 8.35
N VAL A 357 9.96 24.39 8.29
CA VAL A 357 8.69 23.70 8.60
C VAL A 357 8.31 23.88 10.07
N LYS A 358 9.26 23.76 11.02
CA LYS A 358 9.01 24.05 12.44
C LYS A 358 8.53 25.48 12.67
N LYS A 359 9.15 26.47 12.01
CA LYS A 359 8.70 27.88 12.09
C LYS A 359 7.30 28.07 11.51
N GLN A 360 7.02 27.45 10.37
CA GLN A 360 5.71 27.58 9.76
C GLN A 360 4.63 26.93 10.64
N TYR A 361 4.89 25.73 11.15
CA TYR A 361 3.99 25.06 12.09
C TYR A 361 3.71 25.91 13.34
N GLN A 362 4.76 26.48 13.94
CA GLN A 362 4.65 27.36 15.10
C GLN A 362 3.76 28.59 14.80
N ARG A 363 3.91 29.19 13.61
CA ARG A 363 3.10 30.34 13.18
C ARG A 363 1.64 29.96 12.97
N ASN A 364 1.38 28.85 12.26
CA ASN A 364 0.04 28.33 11.99
C ASN A 364 -0.74 28.08 13.29
N HIS A 365 -0.05 27.54 14.30
CA HIS A 365 -0.64 27.19 15.60
C HIS A 365 -0.48 28.29 16.67
N GLN A 366 0.02 29.47 16.30
CA GLN A 366 0.28 30.61 17.20
C GLN A 366 1.10 30.25 18.46
N ALA A 367 1.95 29.22 18.38
CA ALA A 367 2.69 28.66 19.51
C ALA A 367 4.01 29.38 19.78
N PHE A 368 4.00 30.72 19.73
CA PHE A 368 5.21 31.56 19.83
C PHE A 368 5.92 31.47 21.19
N GLU A 369 5.17 31.11 22.24
CA GLU A 369 5.69 30.92 23.61
C GLU A 369 6.47 29.61 23.77
N LYS A 370 6.27 28.63 22.87
CA LYS A 370 6.96 27.34 22.93
C LYS A 370 8.28 27.39 22.17
N PRO A 371 9.34 26.72 22.66
CA PRO A 371 10.56 26.51 21.89
C PRO A 371 10.26 25.82 20.55
N MET A 372 10.97 26.22 19.50
CA MET A 372 10.83 25.60 18.17
C MET A 372 11.12 24.09 18.19
N ASP A 373 11.97 23.62 19.11
CA ASP A 373 12.33 22.20 19.19
C ASP A 373 11.21 21.31 19.72
N GLU A 374 10.19 21.89 20.37
CA GLU A 374 8.99 21.19 20.82
C GLU A 374 7.91 21.07 19.72
N MET A 375 8.10 21.72 18.57
CA MET A 375 7.14 21.59 17.46
C MET A 375 7.17 20.13 16.94
N PRO A 376 6.01 19.49 16.70
CA PRO A 376 5.89 18.08 16.34
C PRO A 376 6.28 17.84 14.87
N VAL A 377 7.49 18.23 14.51
CA VAL A 377 8.08 18.12 13.18
C VAL A 377 9.38 17.35 13.29
N TYR A 378 9.42 16.17 12.66
CA TYR A 378 10.50 15.21 12.80
C TYR A 378 11.17 14.94 11.45
N GLY A 379 12.50 15.01 11.40
CA GLY A 379 13.27 14.57 10.24
C GLY A 379 13.38 13.05 10.24
N THR A 380 12.98 12.39 9.16
CA THR A 380 12.97 10.92 9.07
C THR A 380 13.63 10.39 7.80
N ILE A 381 14.16 9.17 7.87
CA ILE A 381 14.72 8.44 6.74
C ILE A 381 14.13 7.04 6.71
N ALA A 382 12.92 6.89 6.17
CA ALA A 382 12.23 5.59 6.12
C ALA A 382 12.98 4.51 5.29
N SER A 383 13.91 4.91 4.42
CA SER A 383 14.77 3.97 3.68
C SER A 383 15.94 3.42 4.50
N GLN A 384 16.21 3.99 5.67
CA GLN A 384 17.26 3.53 6.57
C GLN A 384 16.65 2.61 7.63
N PHE A 385 17.14 1.38 7.67
CA PHE A 385 16.74 0.42 8.70
C PHE A 385 17.03 0.97 10.10
N ASN A 386 16.01 0.91 10.97
CA ASN A 386 16.10 1.39 12.35
C ASN A 386 16.56 2.85 12.46
N ASP A 387 16.09 3.71 11.56
CA ASP A 387 16.36 5.16 11.61
C ASP A 387 15.93 5.76 12.96
N PRO A 388 16.85 6.41 13.71
CA PRO A 388 16.52 7.13 14.95
C PRO A 388 15.50 8.25 14.74
N GLY A 389 15.48 8.92 13.58
CA GLY A 389 14.46 9.91 13.25
C GLY A 389 13.05 9.32 13.26
N VAL A 390 12.88 8.15 12.64
CA VAL A 390 11.62 7.40 12.70
C VAL A 390 11.34 6.85 14.11
N ASN A 391 12.35 6.48 14.90
CA ASN A 391 12.16 6.09 16.31
C ASN A 391 11.56 7.25 17.13
N THR A 392 12.13 8.46 17.02
CA THR A 392 11.61 9.66 17.68
C THR A 392 10.19 9.98 17.22
N LEU A 393 9.94 9.91 15.91
CA LEU A 393 8.60 10.11 15.35
C LEU A 393 7.61 9.10 15.93
N PHE A 394 7.98 7.82 16.02
CA PHE A 394 7.11 6.77 16.54
C PHE A 394 6.76 6.97 18.02
N ILE A 395 7.73 7.31 18.87
CA ILE A 395 7.49 7.63 20.28
C ILE A 395 6.50 8.80 20.39
N ALA A 396 6.78 9.90 19.69
CA ALA A 396 5.92 11.08 19.68
C ALA A 396 4.52 10.77 19.14
N LEU A 397 4.41 9.92 18.12
CA LEU A 397 3.14 9.47 17.56
C LEU A 397 2.30 8.71 18.60
N ILE A 398 2.88 7.75 19.33
CA ILE A 398 2.17 7.00 20.37
C ILE A 398 1.72 7.91 21.52
N GLU A 399 2.58 8.86 21.94
CA GLU A 399 2.21 9.87 22.94
C GLU A 399 1.07 10.76 22.45
N LYS A 400 1.09 11.17 21.17
CA LYS A 400 0.05 11.99 20.56
C LYS A 400 -1.28 11.25 20.44
N ILE A 401 -1.25 9.95 20.15
CA ILE A 401 -2.44 9.09 20.17
C ILE A 401 -3.05 9.08 21.58
N LYS A 402 -2.23 8.89 22.62
CA LYS A 402 -2.69 8.94 24.02
C LYS A 402 -3.29 10.30 24.37
N GLU A 403 -2.66 11.40 23.96
CA GLU A 403 -3.16 12.76 24.19
C GLU A 403 -4.54 12.98 23.54
N LYS A 404 -4.71 12.58 22.28
CA LYS A 404 -5.92 12.85 21.49
C LYS A 404 -7.08 11.89 21.78
N THR A 405 -6.78 10.63 22.03
CA THR A 405 -7.79 9.56 22.12
C THR A 405 -7.97 8.99 23.52
N GLY A 406 -7.02 9.25 24.43
CA GLY A 406 -6.96 8.62 25.74
C GLY A 406 -6.49 7.15 25.71
N VAL A 407 -6.23 6.58 24.52
CA VAL A 407 -5.75 5.20 24.40
C VAL A 407 -4.27 5.14 24.73
N ASP A 408 -3.95 4.46 25.83
CA ASP A 408 -2.58 4.22 26.25
C ASP A 408 -2.13 2.81 25.86
N PHE A 409 -1.18 2.73 24.93
CA PHE A 409 -0.54 1.47 24.55
C PHE A 409 0.51 0.99 25.57
N ASN A 410 0.82 1.79 26.60
CA ASN A 410 1.88 1.56 27.59
C ASN A 410 3.25 1.40 26.92
N LEU A 411 3.66 2.43 26.19
CA LEU A 411 4.98 2.51 25.56
C LEU A 411 6.09 2.27 26.61
N LYS A 412 6.97 1.30 26.36
CA LYS A 412 8.09 0.95 27.25
C LYS A 412 9.37 1.67 26.85
N SER A 413 9.57 1.88 25.55
CA SER A 413 10.75 2.57 25.03
C SER A 413 10.57 4.09 25.06
N HIS A 414 11.44 4.78 25.80
CA HIS A 414 11.50 6.26 25.85
C HIS A 414 12.76 6.85 25.22
N ASP A 415 13.70 6.02 24.79
CA ASP A 415 14.95 6.46 24.17
C ASP A 415 14.90 6.22 22.67
N ALA A 416 15.00 7.30 21.89
CA ALA A 416 15.03 7.24 20.44
C ALA A 416 16.42 6.89 19.88
N GLY A 417 17.46 6.88 20.74
CA GLY A 417 18.86 6.87 20.34
C GLY A 417 19.33 8.24 19.82
N GLU A 418 20.64 8.39 19.61
CA GLU A 418 21.19 9.59 18.96
C GLU A 418 20.79 9.63 17.47
N LEU A 419 20.60 10.84 16.93
CA LEU A 419 20.40 11.05 15.48
C LEU A 419 21.55 10.35 14.73
N PRO A 420 21.26 9.54 13.69
CA PRO A 420 22.29 8.74 13.07
C PRO A 420 23.32 9.65 12.40
N GLU A 421 24.60 9.32 12.52
CA GLU A 421 25.59 9.85 11.60
C GLU A 421 25.19 9.48 10.17
N LYS A 422 25.11 10.46 9.27
CA LYS A 422 24.71 10.22 7.88
C LYS A 422 25.71 9.27 7.22
N ILE A 423 25.28 8.03 6.96
CA ILE A 423 26.07 7.06 6.19
C ILE A 423 25.89 7.39 4.70
N PHE A 424 26.83 8.15 4.15
CA PHE A 424 26.89 8.40 2.72
C PHE A 424 27.74 7.34 2.02
N ILE A 425 27.12 6.51 1.16
CA ILE A 425 27.88 5.63 0.25
C ILE A 425 28.72 6.49 -0.71
N ILE A 426 28.13 7.54 -1.27
CA ILE A 426 28.82 8.54 -2.09
C ILE A 426 28.76 9.88 -1.35
N PRO A 427 29.90 10.45 -0.94
CA PRO A 427 29.93 11.76 -0.29
C PRO A 427 29.25 12.84 -1.16
N PRO A 428 28.48 13.78 -0.58
CA PRO A 428 27.79 14.82 -1.36
C PRO A 428 28.68 15.60 -2.33
N LYS A 429 29.96 15.81 -1.96
CA LYS A 429 30.97 16.47 -2.80
C LYS A 429 31.37 15.66 -4.06
N ARG A 430 31.01 14.38 -4.15
CA ARG A 430 31.34 13.46 -5.26
C ARG A 430 30.13 13.04 -6.08
N VAL A 431 28.94 13.62 -5.87
CA VAL A 431 27.72 13.23 -6.62
C VAL A 431 27.89 13.37 -8.14
N ARG A 432 28.78 14.26 -8.61
CA ARG A 432 29.08 14.48 -10.03
C ARG A 432 30.23 13.64 -10.60
N TYR A 433 30.70 12.61 -9.89
CA TYR A 433 31.85 11.80 -10.31
C TYR A 433 31.74 11.23 -11.74
N LEU A 434 30.55 10.83 -12.20
CA LEU A 434 30.36 10.37 -13.59
C LEU A 434 30.48 11.50 -14.62
N SER A 435 30.04 12.72 -14.27
CA SER A 435 30.25 13.90 -15.11
C SER A 435 31.73 14.24 -15.19
N GLU A 436 32.44 14.19 -14.06
CA GLU A 436 33.90 14.41 -13.99
C GLU A 436 34.66 13.41 -14.89
N ILE A 437 34.26 12.12 -14.87
CA ILE A 437 34.81 11.09 -15.77
C ILE A 437 34.53 11.42 -17.24
N SER A 438 33.29 11.79 -17.58
CA SER A 438 32.93 12.14 -18.96
C SER A 438 33.65 13.39 -19.45
N GLU A 439 33.80 14.41 -18.61
CA GLU A 439 34.55 15.64 -18.92
C GLU A 439 36.03 15.31 -19.16
N THR A 440 36.62 14.47 -18.30
CA THR A 440 38.01 14.01 -18.45
C THR A 440 38.25 13.31 -19.79
N ILE A 441 37.36 12.40 -20.21
CA ILE A 441 37.48 11.70 -21.50
C ILE A 441 37.33 12.68 -22.67
N ARG A 442 36.38 13.61 -22.61
CA ARG A 442 36.18 14.62 -23.66
C ARG A 442 37.40 15.52 -23.80
N THR A 443 37.93 16.03 -22.69
CA THR A 443 39.15 16.87 -22.69
C THR A 443 40.36 16.11 -23.22
N TYR A 444 40.51 14.82 -22.90
CA TYR A 444 41.59 14.00 -23.47
C TYR A 444 41.48 13.89 -25.00
N ASN A 445 40.28 13.65 -25.52
CA ASN A 445 40.04 13.53 -26.96
C ASN A 445 40.19 14.86 -27.72
N GLU A 446 40.02 16.01 -27.06
CA GLU A 446 40.33 17.34 -27.65
C GLU A 446 41.84 17.59 -27.78
N TRP A 447 42.65 16.82 -27.05
CA TRP A 447 44.11 16.94 -27.04
C TRP A 447 44.81 16.11 -28.13
N THR A 448 44.11 15.11 -28.68
CA THR A 448 44.49 14.31 -29.86
C THR A 448 43.88 14.86 -31.13
#